data_AF-A0A1I0JNZ3-F1
#
_entry.id   AF-A0A1I0JNZ3-F1
#
_cell.length_a   1.000
_cell.length_b   1.000
_cell.length_c   1.000
_cell.angle_alpha   90.00
_cell.angle_beta   90.00
_cell.angle_gamma   90.00
#
_symmetry.space_group_name_H-M   'P 1'
#
loop_
_entity.id
_entity.type
_entity.pdbx_description
1 polymer ?
#
loop_
_entity_poly.entity_id
_entity_poly.type
_entity_poly.pdbx_seq_one_letter_code
_entity_poly.pdbx_strand_id
1 'polypeptide(L)'
;MREALELAVHLNVRIMAYSAKYASAYYGPFRDAVGSALNLGKANKASYQMDPANGHEALHEVAADLAKGADMVMVKPGIHTGAHIGRTHTDIEIGAGAGRFTRPVSPF
;
A
#
# COMPACT_ATOMS: atom_id res chain seq x y z
N MET A 1 -6.95 -8.24 -10.43
CA MET A 1 -6.61 -6.96 -11.10
C MET A 1 -5.61 -7.19 -12.22
N ARG A 2 -4.43 -7.79 -11.95
CA ARG A 2 -3.43 -8.12 -12.98
C ARG A 2 -4.02 -8.89 -14.16
N GLU A 3 -4.71 -10.00 -13.89
CA GLU A 3 -5.39 -10.81 -14.92
C GLU A 3 -6.35 -9.98 -15.78
N ALA A 4 -7.17 -9.11 -15.17
CA ALA A 4 -8.10 -8.27 -15.91
C ALA A 4 -7.40 -7.26 -16.84
N LEU A 5 -6.28 -6.68 -16.38
CA LEU A 5 -5.46 -5.79 -17.21
C LEU A 5 -4.77 -6.54 -18.36
N GLU A 6 -4.35 -7.79 -18.15
CA GLU A 6 -3.77 -8.63 -19.21
C GLU A 6 -4.82 -9.01 -20.26
N LEU A 7 -6.01 -9.44 -19.82
CA LEU A 7 -7.14 -9.76 -20.72
C LEU A 7 -7.57 -8.54 -21.55
N ALA A 8 -7.49 -7.34 -20.97
CA ALA A 8 -7.77 -6.08 -21.67
C ALA A 8 -6.57 -5.53 -22.47
N VAL A 9 -5.45 -6.26 -22.56
CA VAL A 9 -4.24 -5.88 -23.30
C VAL A 9 -3.59 -4.58 -22.77
N HIS A 10 -3.79 -4.29 -21.48
CA HIS A 10 -3.14 -3.19 -20.75
C HIS A 10 -1.83 -3.67 -20.11
N LEU A 11 -0.91 -4.15 -20.93
CA LEU A 11 0.32 -4.83 -20.48
C LEU A 11 1.27 -3.90 -19.69
N ASN A 12 1.32 -2.63 -20.06
CA ASN A 12 2.25 -1.66 -19.46
C ASN A 12 1.66 -0.90 -18.25
N VAL A 13 0.41 -1.18 -17.87
CA VAL A 13 -0.20 -0.57 -16.69
C VAL A 13 0.41 -1.22 -15.45
N ARG A 14 1.06 -0.39 -14.63
CA ARG A 14 1.68 -0.81 -13.37
C ARG A 14 0.69 -0.83 -12.22
N ILE A 15 0.86 -1.79 -11.32
CA ILE A 15 0.07 -1.96 -10.11
C ILE A 15 0.91 -1.57 -8.90
N MET A 16 0.45 -0.53 -8.20
CA MET A 16 0.96 -0.17 -6.87
C MET A 16 -0.03 -0.68 -5.82
N ALA A 17 0.36 -1.72 -5.10
CA ALA A 17 -0.47 -2.31 -4.06
C ALA A 17 -0.30 -1.57 -2.73
N TYR A 18 -1.40 -1.26 -2.05
CA TYR A 18 -1.40 -0.74 -0.69
C TYR A 18 -1.37 -1.90 0.32
N SER A 19 -0.30 -2.70 0.26
CA SER A 19 -0.20 -4.00 0.93
C SER A 19 -0.28 -3.91 2.45
N ALA A 20 0.46 -2.98 3.06
CA ALA A 20 0.45 -2.82 4.51
C ALA A 20 -0.29 -1.55 4.91
N LYS A 21 -1.63 -1.62 4.90
CA LYS A 21 -2.50 -0.49 5.21
C LYS A 21 -3.14 -0.64 6.59
N TYR A 22 -2.59 0.11 7.53
CA TYR A 22 -2.99 0.05 8.93
C TYR A 22 -4.21 0.90 9.25
N ALA A 23 -5.03 0.42 10.20
CA ALA A 23 -6.14 1.13 10.80
C ALA A 23 -5.60 2.26 11.67
N SER A 24 -5.50 3.46 11.10
CA SER A 24 -4.80 4.58 11.75
C SER A 24 -5.66 5.84 11.90
N ALA A 25 -5.44 6.53 13.02
CA ALA A 25 -5.99 7.87 13.29
C ALA A 25 -5.36 8.96 12.41
N TYR A 26 -4.18 8.73 11.81
CA TYR A 26 -3.48 9.70 10.96
C TYR A 26 -4.22 10.06 9.66
N TYR A 27 -5.31 9.36 9.35
CA TYR A 27 -6.13 9.65 8.17
C TYR A 27 -7.18 10.75 8.37
N GLY A 28 -7.34 11.30 9.58
CA GLY A 28 -8.33 12.36 9.87
C GLY A 28 -8.26 13.54 8.88
N PRO A 29 -7.12 14.26 8.80
CA PRO A 29 -6.98 15.42 7.92
C PRO A 29 -7.25 15.10 6.44
N PHE A 30 -6.83 13.92 5.98
CA PHE A 30 -7.11 13.47 4.61
C PHE A 30 -8.61 13.23 4.39
N ARG A 31 -9.31 12.62 5.35
CA ARG A 31 -10.74 12.33 5.25
C ARG A 31 -11.57 13.61 5.18
N ASP A 32 -11.18 14.62 5.95
CA ASP A 32 -11.81 15.95 5.95
C ASP A 32 -11.60 16.63 4.58
N ALA A 33 -10.37 16.63 4.07
CA ALA A 33 -10.03 17.25 2.79
C ALA A 33 -10.80 16.65 1.60
N VAL A 34 -11.06 15.33 1.59
CA VAL A 34 -11.83 14.66 0.53
C VAL A 34 -13.33 14.56 0.82
N GLY A 35 -13.82 15.19 1.89
CA GLY A 35 -15.24 15.21 2.27
C GLY A 35 -15.80 13.85 2.74
N SER A 36 -14.94 12.88 3.05
CA SER A 36 -15.34 11.51 3.39
C SER A 36 -15.58 11.28 4.89
N ALA A 37 -15.27 12.27 5.73
CA ALA A 37 -15.40 12.16 7.18
C ALA A 37 -16.84 11.89 7.62
N LEU A 38 -17.83 12.60 7.06
CA LEU A 38 -19.25 12.42 7.38
C LEU A 38 -19.78 11.06 6.91
N ASN A 39 -19.33 10.57 5.76
CA ASN A 39 -19.73 9.26 5.21
C ASN A 39 -19.23 8.10 6.09
N LEU A 40 -18.09 8.27 6.76
CA LEU A 40 -17.55 7.27 7.67
C LEU A 40 -18.14 7.39 9.08
N GLY A 41 -18.47 8.61 9.54
CA GLY A 41 -19.05 8.85 10.85
C GLY A 41 -18.20 8.27 11.99
N LYS A 42 -18.82 7.48 12.88
CA LYS A 42 -18.14 6.76 13.98
C LYS A 42 -17.63 5.37 13.59
N ALA A 43 -17.83 4.93 12.34
CA ALA A 43 -17.41 3.60 11.91
C ALA A 43 -15.87 3.53 11.79
N ASN A 44 -15.32 2.36 12.11
CA ASN A 44 -13.92 2.07 11.92
C ASN A 44 -13.71 1.10 10.74
N LYS A 45 -12.46 0.98 10.31
CA LYS A 45 -12.05 0.14 9.18
C LYS A 45 -11.22 -1.07 9.63
N ALA A 46 -11.31 -1.42 10.93
CA ALA A 46 -10.45 -2.42 11.56
C ALA A 46 -10.73 -3.85 11.09
N SER A 47 -11.86 -4.10 10.43
CA SER A 47 -12.19 -5.42 9.87
C SER A 47 -11.40 -5.78 8.61
N TYR A 48 -10.71 -4.82 7.98
CA TYR A 48 -9.92 -5.05 6.76
C TYR A 48 -8.65 -4.21 6.67
N GLN A 49 -8.48 -3.22 7.55
CA GLN A 49 -7.21 -2.53 7.73
C GLN A 49 -6.45 -3.19 8.88
N MET A 50 -5.15 -3.36 8.70
CA MET A 50 -4.30 -4.06 9.64
C MET A 50 -4.30 -3.39 11.02
N ASP A 51 -4.18 -4.18 12.07
CA ASP A 51 -3.91 -3.67 13.42
C ASP A 51 -2.50 -3.05 13.46
N PRO A 52 -2.33 -1.77 13.85
CA PRO A 52 -1.02 -1.14 14.02
C PRO A 52 -0.04 -1.91 14.91
N ALA A 53 -0.53 -2.75 15.83
CA ALA A 53 0.31 -3.60 16.69
C ALA A 53 0.93 -4.80 15.95
N ASN A 54 0.39 -5.17 14.77
CA ASN A 54 0.83 -6.35 14.02
C ASN A 54 1.89 -6.00 12.98
N GLY A 55 3.17 -6.07 13.37
CA GLY A 55 4.30 -5.86 12.47
C GLY A 55 4.54 -7.02 11.48
N HIS A 56 4.32 -8.27 11.90
CA HIS A 56 4.62 -9.46 11.09
C HIS A 56 3.60 -9.71 9.97
N GLU A 57 2.33 -9.37 10.19
CA GLU A 57 1.26 -9.52 9.21
C GLU A 57 1.57 -8.75 7.90
N ALA A 58 2.28 -7.62 8.00
CA ALA A 58 2.63 -6.81 6.83
C ALA A 58 3.54 -7.54 5.85
N LEU A 59 4.42 -8.42 6.33
CA LEU A 59 5.28 -9.23 5.47
C LEU A 59 4.47 -10.25 4.68
N HIS A 60 3.44 -10.84 5.30
CA HIS A 60 2.53 -11.77 4.64
C HIS A 60 1.69 -11.07 3.57
N GLU A 61 1.12 -9.89 3.88
CA GLU A 61 0.34 -9.10 2.93
C GLU A 61 1.18 -8.62 1.74
N VAL A 62 2.40 -8.14 1.99
CA VAL A 62 3.36 -7.77 0.93
C VAL A 62 3.70 -8.97 0.05
N ALA A 63 4.01 -10.13 0.64
CA ALA A 63 4.32 -11.33 -0.12
C ALA A 63 3.12 -11.78 -0.98
N ALA A 64 1.90 -11.70 -0.43
CA ALA A 64 0.69 -12.06 -1.15
C ALA A 64 0.41 -11.13 -2.34
N ASP A 65 0.63 -9.82 -2.20
CA ASP A 65 0.42 -8.88 -3.30
C ASP A 65 1.47 -9.00 -4.41
N LEU A 66 2.72 -9.27 -4.06
CA LEU A 66 3.77 -9.58 -5.03
C LEU A 66 3.43 -10.85 -5.81
N ALA A 67 2.96 -11.91 -5.13
CA ALA A 67 2.52 -13.15 -5.77
C ALA A 67 1.32 -12.95 -6.71
N LYS A 68 0.48 -11.94 -6.46
CA LYS A 68 -0.65 -11.54 -7.32
C LYS A 68 -0.24 -10.61 -8.48
N GLY A 69 1.05 -10.30 -8.63
CA GLY A 69 1.60 -9.49 -9.72
C GLY A 69 1.59 -7.99 -9.48
N ALA A 70 1.73 -7.54 -8.23
CA ALA A 70 2.00 -6.12 -7.95
C ALA A 70 3.45 -5.77 -8.37
N ASP A 71 3.62 -4.66 -9.08
CA ASP A 71 4.94 -4.15 -9.46
C ASP A 71 5.63 -3.42 -8.30
N MET A 72 4.82 -2.81 -7.43
CA MET A 72 5.25 -2.00 -6.30
C MET A 72 4.33 -2.24 -5.12
N VAL A 73 4.88 -2.10 -3.91
CA VAL A 73 4.11 -2.23 -2.66
C VAL A 73 4.30 -0.99 -1.79
N MET A 74 3.24 -0.62 -1.07
CA MET A 74 3.20 0.57 -0.22
C MET A 74 2.76 0.24 1.20
N VAL A 75 3.45 0.86 2.16
CA VAL A 75 3.10 0.83 3.58
C VAL A 75 2.45 2.16 3.96
N LYS A 76 1.31 2.11 4.67
CA LYS A 76 0.60 3.30 5.12
C LYS A 76 0.04 3.10 6.54
N PRO A 77 0.20 4.08 7.46
CA PRO A 77 0.85 5.38 7.31
C PRO A 77 2.39 5.30 7.33
N GLY A 78 3.07 6.25 6.69
CA GLY A 78 4.51 6.18 6.46
C GLY A 78 5.41 6.46 7.67
N ILE A 79 4.91 7.04 8.78
CA ILE A 79 5.80 7.59 9.81
C ILE A 79 5.91 6.78 11.11
N HIS A 80 4.97 5.93 11.51
CA HIS A 80 5.05 5.17 12.78
C HIS A 80 4.26 3.86 12.68
N THR A 81 4.62 2.98 11.75
CA THR A 81 4.11 1.60 11.73
C THR A 81 5.21 0.69 12.24
N GLY A 82 4.90 -0.24 13.15
CA GLY A 82 5.85 -1.27 13.62
C GLY A 82 6.28 -2.27 12.52
N ALA A 83 5.99 -1.95 11.26
CA ALA A 83 6.35 -2.71 10.08
C ALA A 83 7.83 -2.48 9.76
N HIS A 84 8.71 -3.27 10.35
CA HIS A 84 10.09 -3.39 9.91
C HIS A 84 10.15 -4.21 8.61
N ILE A 85 9.67 -3.65 7.51
CA ILE A 85 9.82 -4.27 6.20
C ILE A 85 11.25 -3.98 5.72
N GLY A 86 12.15 -4.94 5.92
CA GLY A 86 13.49 -4.91 5.35
C GLY A 86 13.41 -4.73 3.84
N ARG A 87 14.31 -3.90 3.28
CA ARG A 87 14.43 -3.68 1.83
C ARG A 87 14.70 -5.03 1.14
N THR A 88 13.67 -5.71 0.68
CA THR A 88 13.80 -6.75 -0.35
C THR A 88 13.97 -6.07 -1.70
N HIS A 89 14.46 -6.79 -2.72
CA HIS A 89 14.87 -6.29 -4.03
C HIS A 89 13.74 -5.69 -4.91
N THR A 90 12.66 -5.24 -4.29
CA THR A 90 11.47 -4.65 -4.89
C THR A 90 11.35 -3.20 -4.42
N ASP A 91 10.84 -2.31 -5.27
CA ASP A 91 10.65 -0.91 -4.89
C ASP A 91 9.53 -0.80 -3.83
N ILE A 92 9.92 -0.75 -2.54
CA ILE A 92 9.02 -0.60 -1.40
C ILE A 92 8.92 0.88 -1.05
N GLU A 93 7.73 1.47 -1.24
CA GLU A 93 7.46 2.85 -0.87
C GLU A 93 6.86 2.95 0.53
N ILE A 94 7.57 3.62 1.43
CA ILE A 94 7.04 4.05 2.73
C ILE A 94 6.72 5.54 2.60
N GLY A 95 5.45 5.86 2.33
CA GLY A 95 5.05 7.21 1.92
C GLY A 95 3.85 7.76 2.70
N ALA A 96 3.98 8.99 3.20
CA ALA A 96 2.83 9.82 3.62
C ALA A 96 2.31 10.73 2.48
N GLY A 97 2.97 10.77 1.33
CA GLY A 97 2.62 11.59 0.16
C GLY A 97 3.52 11.25 -1.04
N ALA A 98 3.06 11.61 -2.24
CA ALA A 98 3.61 11.25 -3.56
C ALA A 98 5.15 11.22 -3.61
N GLY A 99 5.73 10.02 -3.70
CA GLY A 99 7.17 9.79 -3.87
C GLY A 99 7.56 9.75 -5.35
N ARG A 100 8.82 10.12 -5.63
CA ARG A 100 9.39 10.23 -6.98
C ARG A 100 9.92 8.86 -7.42
N PHE A 101 9.38 8.35 -8.52
CA PHE A 101 9.75 7.08 -9.14
C PHE A 101 11.08 7.16 -9.90
N THR A 102 12.06 6.32 -9.57
CA THR A 102 13.14 5.96 -10.49
C THR A 102 13.51 4.50 -10.29
N ARG A 103 13.34 3.67 -11.34
CA ARG A 103 14.01 2.37 -11.40
C ARG A 103 15.52 2.59 -11.59
N PRO A 104 16.40 1.74 -11.03
CA PRO A 104 17.67 1.46 -11.66
C PRO A 104 17.39 0.77 -13.01
N VAL A 105 17.90 1.35 -14.09
CA VAL A 105 18.00 0.66 -15.38
C VAL A 105 19.04 -0.46 -15.25
N SER A 106 18.65 -1.72 -15.47
CA SER A 106 19.63 -2.79 -15.71
C SER A 106 20.33 -2.51 -17.04
N PRO A 107 21.67 -2.51 -17.11
CA PRO A 107 22.36 -2.55 -18.38
C PRO A 107 22.37 -4.01 -18.84
N PHE A 108 21.44 -4.35 -19.72
CA PHE A 108 21.30 -5.65 -20.39
C PHE A 108 20.90 -6.82 -19.48
#